data_AF-A0A5J5BJE0-F1
#
_entry.id   AF-A0A5J5BJE0-F1
#
_cell.length_a   1.000
_cell.length_b   1.000
_cell.length_c   1.000
_cell.angle_alpha   90.00
_cell.angle_beta   90.00
_cell.angle_gamma   90.00
#
_symmetry.space_group_name_H-M   'P 1'
#
loop_
_entity.id
_entity.type
_entity.pdbx_description
1 polymer ?
#
loop_
_entity_poly.entity_id
_entity_poly.type
_entity_poly.pdbx_seq_one_letter_code
_entity_poly.pdbx_strand_id
1 'polypeptide(L)'
;MGCLISTPKDSNGNRRRPGNIGEVSVFVPGLRIPKSLDFSESLGDHLSKSLVERLSALRTRIVVMASQEAPTITRTRRKTATQHGGSTLADLQHALEDYLPVLLGLVKDGSPLQHKVQFVWVNQEDDVEETAISNAWYEVLSVLHLMAMLSLSQANLLLLPRTSADGYQPKVSEDSRKASIDVFLKAAGYLDCAVRHVLPQLPTHLRRDLPVDLAEGVLRALCLQALSQGVDVQLGLAIDSTKATLAVKRRLACEMVKYWQQAQDNILNLPLSNGWGEKHLLFVKWKYIEAKAAAYYYHGLILDEGNTEKSHGMAIAALQAADEYLKESKKACEALNTALPLSRNPPLWGTMKYLSEKIPKDTSSKVRINRDLYTHEKIMETAPTLPDFALSLKPDEYQLPPLHASWNDENQNKGQYGSNKLKGDRT
;
A
#
# COMPACT_ATOMS: atom_id res chain seq x y z
N MET A 1 19.24 -41.68 36.02
CA MET A 1 18.00 -41.53 35.23
C MET A 1 17.55 -40.09 35.39
N GLY A 2 17.58 -39.17 34.45
CA GLY A 2 17.74 -39.15 32.99
C GLY A 2 17.30 -37.72 32.61
N CYS A 3 18.20 -36.76 32.75
CA CYS A 3 17.90 -35.34 32.53
C CYS A 3 18.15 -35.01 31.05
N LEU A 4 17.08 -34.83 30.28
CA LEU A 4 17.17 -34.42 28.88
C LEU A 4 17.52 -32.94 28.83
N ILE A 5 18.79 -32.66 28.53
CA ILE A 5 19.27 -31.35 28.11
C ILE A 5 18.78 -31.17 26.67
N SER A 6 17.72 -30.38 26.47
CA SER A 6 17.38 -29.89 25.13
C SER A 6 18.33 -28.75 24.78
N THR A 7 19.29 -29.03 23.91
CA THR A 7 20.11 -28.02 23.23
C THR A 7 19.21 -27.05 22.46
N PRO A 8 19.47 -25.73 22.51
CA PRO A 8 18.79 -24.79 21.62
C PRO A 8 19.29 -25.06 20.20
N LYS A 9 18.39 -25.48 19.31
CA LYS A 9 18.70 -25.51 17.87
C LYS A 9 19.02 -24.09 17.42
N ASP A 10 20.18 -23.96 16.79
CA ASP A 10 20.60 -22.78 16.03
C ASP A 10 19.42 -22.26 15.19
N SER A 11 19.00 -21.03 15.48
CA SER A 11 17.89 -20.35 14.83
C SER A 11 18.39 -19.57 13.62
N ASN A 12 19.02 -20.29 12.68
CA ASN A 12 19.29 -19.83 11.33
C ASN A 12 18.50 -20.71 10.36
N GLY A 13 17.31 -20.26 9.97
CA GLY A 13 16.52 -20.93 8.93
C GLY A 13 15.02 -20.63 8.98
N ASN A 14 14.54 -19.92 7.96
CA ASN A 14 13.14 -19.77 7.53
C ASN A 14 12.24 -18.92 8.43
N ARG A 15 12.18 -17.61 8.13
CA ARG A 15 11.00 -16.77 8.43
C ARG A 15 9.81 -17.40 7.71
N ARG A 16 9.05 -18.25 8.42
CA ARG A 16 7.86 -18.91 7.87
C ARG A 16 6.89 -17.84 7.36
N ARG A 17 6.70 -17.77 6.04
CA ARG A 17 5.62 -17.00 5.42
C ARG A 17 4.32 -17.33 6.17
N PRO A 18 3.55 -16.33 6.62
CA PRO A 18 2.39 -16.58 7.45
C PRO A 18 1.37 -17.38 6.64
N GLY A 19 0.87 -18.50 7.17
CA GLY A 19 -0.13 -19.30 6.45
C GLY A 19 -1.49 -18.60 6.31
N ASN A 20 -1.74 -17.58 7.12
CA ASN A 20 -2.99 -16.81 7.15
C ASN A 20 -2.72 -15.37 7.62
N ILE A 21 -3.36 -14.37 6.99
CA ILE A 21 -3.22 -12.93 7.29
C ILE A 21 -4.47 -12.30 7.90
N GLY A 22 -5.51 -13.08 8.15
CA GLY A 22 -6.73 -12.65 8.82
C GLY A 22 -7.67 -11.82 7.93
N GLU A 23 -8.30 -10.81 8.53
CA GLU A 23 -9.28 -9.93 7.87
C GLU A 23 -8.58 -8.84 7.06
N VAL A 24 -8.98 -8.70 5.81
CA VAL A 24 -8.39 -7.75 4.87
C VAL A 24 -9.47 -6.81 4.33
N SER A 25 -9.47 -5.56 4.80
CA SER A 25 -10.15 -4.43 4.14
C SER A 25 -9.22 -3.75 3.14
N VAL A 26 -7.94 -3.68 3.48
CA VAL A 26 -6.84 -3.09 2.69
C VAL A 26 -5.74 -4.14 2.60
N PHE A 27 -5.40 -4.59 1.40
CA PHE A 27 -4.31 -5.53 1.22
C PHE A 27 -2.96 -4.81 1.21
N VAL A 28 -2.00 -5.35 1.96
CA VAL A 28 -0.62 -4.88 2.02
C VAL A 28 0.26 -6.05 1.60
N PRO A 29 0.96 -5.97 0.46
CA PRO A 29 1.80 -7.06 0.01
C PRO A 29 3.12 -7.11 0.80
N GLY A 30 3.02 -7.61 2.03
CA GLY A 30 4.14 -7.82 2.95
C GLY A 30 4.85 -6.54 3.43
N LEU A 31 5.66 -6.69 4.48
CA LEU A 31 6.59 -5.65 4.92
C LEU A 31 8.03 -6.04 4.56
N ARG A 32 8.78 -5.07 4.03
CA ARG A 32 10.25 -5.16 3.98
C ARG A 32 10.81 -4.98 5.38
N ILE A 33 11.78 -5.82 5.76
CA ILE A 33 12.41 -5.80 7.09
C ILE A 33 13.92 -5.60 6.90
N PRO A 34 14.51 -4.50 7.41
CA PRO A 34 15.96 -4.30 7.28
C PRO A 34 16.69 -5.29 8.19
N LYS A 35 17.87 -5.77 7.74
CA LYS A 35 18.79 -6.54 8.60
C LYS A 35 19.77 -5.63 9.31
N SER A 36 20.32 -6.06 10.45
CA SER A 36 21.40 -5.35 11.15
C SER A 36 22.59 -5.09 10.22
N LEU A 37 23.24 -3.94 10.41
CA LEU A 37 24.38 -3.47 9.64
C LEU A 37 25.30 -2.71 10.60
N ASP A 38 26.61 -2.91 10.48
CA ASP A 38 27.60 -2.08 11.15
C ASP A 38 28.09 -0.97 10.21
N PHE A 39 27.69 0.27 10.46
CA PHE A 39 28.15 1.40 9.67
C PHE A 39 29.63 1.74 9.91
N SER A 40 30.22 1.33 11.04
CA SER A 40 31.60 1.65 11.37
C SER A 40 32.59 1.00 10.42
N GLU A 41 32.31 -0.23 9.96
CA GLU A 41 33.14 -0.95 8.99
C GLU A 41 33.23 -0.23 7.64
N SER A 42 32.13 0.40 7.20
CA SER A 42 32.02 1.00 5.86
C SER A 42 32.24 2.52 5.84
N LEU A 43 31.92 3.20 6.94
CA LEU A 43 31.90 4.67 7.03
C LEU A 43 32.84 5.25 8.10
N GLY A 44 33.46 4.42 8.94
CA GLY A 44 34.29 4.88 10.07
C GLY A 44 35.46 5.76 9.66
N ASP A 45 36.07 5.49 8.50
CA ASP A 45 37.17 6.29 7.95
C ASP A 45 36.71 7.51 7.13
N HIS A 46 35.40 7.70 7.00
CA HIS A 46 34.81 8.68 6.08
C HIS A 46 33.96 9.75 6.77
N LEU A 47 33.41 9.43 7.94
CA LEU A 47 32.50 10.27 8.72
C LEU A 47 32.98 10.34 10.17
N SER A 48 32.56 11.38 10.91
CA SER A 48 32.82 11.44 12.35
C SER A 48 32.13 10.30 13.09
N LYS A 49 32.74 9.92 14.22
CA LYS A 49 32.23 8.88 15.11
C LYS A 49 30.77 9.14 15.53
N SER A 50 30.42 10.38 15.85
CA SER A 50 29.07 10.75 16.30
C SER A 50 28.01 10.55 15.21
N LEU A 51 28.35 10.81 13.94
CA LEU A 51 27.44 10.61 12.82
C LEU A 51 27.24 9.13 12.50
N VAL A 52 28.32 8.35 12.53
CA VAL A 52 28.27 6.88 12.37
C VAL A 52 27.42 6.25 13.49
N GLU A 53 27.65 6.63 14.74
CA GLU A 53 26.86 6.16 15.89
C GLU A 53 25.37 6.52 15.75
N ARG A 54 25.06 7.72 15.27
CA ARG A 54 23.67 8.15 15.03
C ARG A 54 22.98 7.33 13.94
N LEU A 55 23.63 7.12 12.79
CA LEU A 55 23.11 6.26 11.71
C LEU A 55 22.87 4.84 12.23
N SER A 56 23.84 4.27 12.95
CA SER A 56 23.74 2.94 13.57
C SER A 56 22.57 2.84 14.55
N ALA A 57 22.41 3.83 15.45
CA ALA A 57 21.34 3.82 16.45
C ALA A 57 19.95 3.89 15.81
N LEU A 58 19.74 4.81 14.86
CA LEU A 58 18.47 4.99 14.17
C LEU A 58 18.09 3.75 13.37
N ARG A 59 19.04 3.21 12.60
CA ARG A 59 18.79 2.00 11.81
C ARG A 59 18.55 0.78 12.69
N THR A 60 19.28 0.63 13.79
CA THR A 60 19.07 -0.47 14.76
C THR A 60 17.67 -0.41 15.36
N ARG A 61 17.19 0.79 15.73
CA ARG A 61 15.82 1.00 16.22
C ARG A 61 14.79 0.51 15.19
N ILE A 62 14.95 0.88 13.91
CA ILE A 62 14.07 0.42 12.83
C ILE A 62 14.12 -1.11 12.68
N VAL A 63 15.31 -1.72 12.67
CA VAL A 63 15.48 -3.19 12.54
C VAL A 63 14.71 -3.93 13.64
N VAL A 64 14.84 -3.47 14.89
CA VAL A 64 14.15 -4.07 16.04
C VAL A 64 12.64 -3.93 15.89
N MET A 65 12.15 -2.74 15.59
CA MET A 65 10.72 -2.44 15.50
C MET A 65 10.07 -3.13 14.30
N ALA A 66 10.67 -3.09 13.11
CA ALA A 66 10.17 -3.77 11.92
C ALA A 66 10.13 -5.30 12.09
N SER A 67 11.12 -5.88 12.80
CA SER A 67 11.13 -7.31 13.12
C SER A 67 10.01 -7.72 14.09
N GLN A 68 9.57 -6.81 14.96
CA GLN A 68 8.43 -7.03 15.86
C GLN A 68 7.09 -6.85 15.15
N GLU A 69 6.99 -5.91 14.20
CA GLU A 69 5.74 -5.59 13.49
C GLU A 69 5.40 -6.56 12.35
N ALA A 70 6.40 -7.04 11.60
CA ALA A 70 6.12 -7.90 10.45
C ALA A 70 5.35 -9.21 10.78
N PRO A 71 5.60 -9.90 11.93
CA PRO A 71 4.80 -11.06 12.33
C PRO A 71 3.43 -10.71 12.92
N THR A 72 3.20 -9.47 13.36
CA THR A 72 1.96 -9.07 14.05
C THR A 72 0.91 -8.53 13.10
N ILE A 73 1.27 -7.94 11.96
CA ILE A 73 0.29 -7.45 10.96
C ILE A 73 -0.62 -8.57 10.44
N THR A 74 -0.10 -9.80 10.37
CA THR A 74 -0.86 -10.99 9.93
C THR A 74 -1.66 -11.65 11.05
N ARG A 75 -1.36 -11.30 12.31
CA ARG A 75 -2.14 -11.68 13.47
C ARG A 75 -3.12 -10.56 13.75
N THR A 76 -4.35 -10.71 13.28
CA THR A 76 -5.54 -9.98 13.74
C THR A 76 -5.83 -10.10 15.26
N ARG A 77 -4.86 -10.54 16.07
CA ARG A 77 -4.91 -10.54 17.52
C ARG A 77 -4.62 -9.13 18.03
N ARG A 78 -5.71 -8.38 18.18
CA ARG A 78 -5.84 -7.09 18.87
C ARG A 78 -4.92 -7.06 20.10
N LYS A 79 -3.80 -6.33 20.03
CA LYS A 79 -3.14 -5.86 21.24
C LYS A 79 -3.81 -4.55 21.65
N THR A 80 -4.34 -4.53 22.86
CA THR A 80 -4.54 -3.31 23.63
C THR A 80 -3.25 -2.50 23.61
N ALA A 81 -3.39 -1.18 23.56
CA ALA A 81 -2.29 -0.23 23.61
C ALA A 81 -1.23 -0.68 24.64
N THR A 82 0.04 -0.47 24.32
CA THR A 82 1.12 -0.62 25.29
C THR A 82 0.82 0.25 26.52
N GLN A 83 1.48 0.02 27.66
CA GLN A 83 1.25 0.76 28.91
C GLN A 83 1.37 2.31 28.77
N HIS A 84 1.76 2.82 27.60
CA HIS A 84 1.87 4.24 27.26
C HIS A 84 0.90 4.72 26.16
N GLY A 85 -0.11 3.94 25.76
CA GLY A 85 -1.17 4.41 24.86
C GLY A 85 -0.78 4.57 23.38
N GLY A 86 0.46 4.27 22.99
CA GLY A 86 0.97 4.41 21.61
C GLY A 86 0.71 3.19 20.70
N SER A 87 0.68 3.43 19.38
CA SER A 87 0.62 2.39 18.34
C SER A 87 2.02 2.07 17.85
N THR A 88 2.41 0.79 17.87
CA THR A 88 3.74 0.35 17.45
C THR A 88 4.02 0.63 15.96
N LEU A 89 2.99 0.66 15.11
CA LEU A 89 3.09 1.11 13.71
C LEU A 89 3.46 2.60 13.62
N ALA A 90 2.85 3.44 14.46
CA ALA A 90 3.14 4.87 14.49
C ALA A 90 4.56 5.13 15.02
N ASP A 91 4.98 4.38 16.04
CA ASP A 91 6.33 4.49 16.57
C ASP A 91 7.38 4.10 15.51
N LEU A 92 7.11 3.06 14.69
CA LEU A 92 8.00 2.66 13.59
C LEU A 92 7.99 3.68 12.46
N GLN A 93 6.82 4.24 12.13
CA GLN A 93 6.70 5.34 11.17
C GLN A 93 7.59 6.52 11.59
N HIS A 94 7.54 6.94 12.86
CA HIS A 94 8.38 8.02 13.37
C HIS A 94 9.87 7.65 13.37
N ALA A 95 10.23 6.41 13.68
CA ALA A 95 11.62 5.97 13.59
C ALA A 95 12.19 6.07 12.15
N LEU A 96 11.36 5.81 11.13
CA LEU A 96 11.71 5.99 9.72
C LEU A 96 11.84 7.48 9.36
N GLU A 97 10.92 8.32 9.86
CA GLU A 97 10.96 9.79 9.69
C GLU A 97 12.21 10.41 10.34
N ASP A 98 12.66 9.90 11.49
CA ASP A 98 13.90 10.32 12.16
C ASP A 98 15.17 9.89 11.40
N TYR A 99 15.14 8.72 10.76
CA TYR A 99 16.29 8.14 10.06
C TYR A 99 16.55 8.80 8.71
N LEU A 100 15.48 9.10 7.95
CA LEU A 100 15.57 9.56 6.57
C LEU A 100 16.43 10.85 6.41
N PRO A 101 16.29 11.91 7.22
CA PRO A 101 17.15 13.10 7.16
C PRO A 101 18.64 12.83 7.36
N VAL A 102 18.98 11.82 8.17
CA VAL A 102 20.39 11.44 8.43
C VAL A 102 20.91 10.60 7.27
N LEU A 103 20.11 9.65 6.77
CA LEU A 103 20.43 8.81 5.61
C LEU A 103 20.70 9.62 4.35
N LEU A 104 19.89 10.68 4.11
CA LEU A 104 20.01 11.51 2.90
C LEU A 104 21.38 12.20 2.75
N GLY A 105 22.14 12.37 3.83
CA GLY A 105 23.49 12.92 3.71
C GLY A 105 24.49 11.97 3.05
N LEU A 106 24.21 10.66 2.99
CA LEU A 106 25.03 9.70 2.23
C LEU A 106 24.90 9.91 0.71
N VAL A 107 23.77 10.46 0.23
CA VAL A 107 23.50 10.71 -1.20
C VAL A 107 23.66 12.17 -1.60
N LYS A 108 23.98 13.05 -0.65
CA LYS A 108 24.11 14.50 -0.88
C LYS A 108 25.11 14.78 -2.01
N ASP A 109 24.71 15.61 -2.97
CA ASP A 109 25.56 16.13 -4.07
C ASP A 109 26.32 15.03 -4.84
N GLY A 110 25.74 13.82 -4.96
CA GLY A 110 26.39 12.70 -5.64
C GLY A 110 27.61 12.13 -4.91
N SER A 111 27.64 12.28 -3.58
CA SER A 111 28.72 11.82 -2.71
C SER A 111 29.12 10.36 -2.97
N PRO A 112 30.42 10.03 -2.98
CA PRO A 112 30.88 8.65 -3.14
C PRO A 112 30.43 7.74 -1.97
N LEU A 113 29.99 8.34 -0.85
CA LEU A 113 29.41 7.61 0.28
C LEU A 113 28.16 6.82 -0.12
N GLN A 114 27.48 7.23 -1.20
CA GLN A 114 26.27 6.56 -1.67
C GLN A 114 26.50 5.07 -1.98
N HIS A 115 27.73 4.66 -2.31
CA HIS A 115 28.08 3.28 -2.66
C HIS A 115 28.87 2.54 -1.58
N LYS A 116 29.15 3.19 -0.44
CA LYS A 116 30.05 2.63 0.59
C LYS A 116 29.40 1.56 1.46
N VAL A 117 28.08 1.61 1.58
CA VAL A 117 27.32 0.74 2.48
C VAL A 117 26.48 -0.23 1.66
N GLN A 118 26.58 -1.52 1.97
CA GLN A 118 25.67 -2.53 1.45
C GLN A 118 24.43 -2.63 2.34
N PHE A 119 23.28 -2.28 1.80
CA PHE A 119 22.02 -2.33 2.52
C PHE A 119 21.29 -3.63 2.26
N VAL A 120 20.93 -4.34 3.34
CA VAL A 120 20.27 -5.64 3.26
C VAL A 120 18.85 -5.56 3.81
N TRP A 121 17.90 -5.98 2.98
CA TRP A 121 16.47 -6.02 3.28
C TRP A 121 15.91 -7.38 2.97
N VAL A 122 15.05 -7.88 3.86
CA VAL A 122 14.21 -9.04 3.60
C VAL A 122 12.87 -8.56 3.06
N ASN A 123 12.39 -9.15 1.97
CA ASN A 123 11.08 -8.90 1.38
C ASN A 123 10.21 -10.17 1.44
N GLN A 124 8.91 -10.00 1.16
CA GLN A 124 7.95 -11.11 1.18
C GLN A 124 7.43 -11.46 -0.22
N GLU A 125 7.60 -10.58 -1.20
CA GLU A 125 7.08 -10.72 -2.57
C GLU A 125 8.06 -11.36 -3.56
N ASP A 126 9.35 -11.44 -3.27
CA ASP A 126 10.30 -12.20 -4.10
C ASP A 126 10.51 -13.63 -3.59
N ASP A 127 10.99 -14.48 -4.49
CA ASP A 127 11.48 -15.82 -4.16
C ASP A 127 12.87 -15.80 -3.50
N VAL A 128 13.69 -14.79 -3.83
CA VAL A 128 15.02 -14.61 -3.23
C VAL A 128 14.91 -14.17 -1.76
N GLU A 129 13.75 -13.61 -1.36
CA GLU A 129 13.36 -13.14 -0.02
C GLU A 129 14.30 -12.10 0.62
N GLU A 130 15.50 -11.88 0.08
CA GLU A 130 16.52 -11.01 0.61
C GLU A 130 17.28 -10.31 -0.51
N THR A 131 17.49 -9.02 -0.34
CA THR A 131 18.19 -8.18 -1.32
C THR A 131 19.26 -7.34 -0.63
N ALA A 132 20.47 -7.42 -1.18
CA ALA A 132 21.67 -6.73 -0.67
C ALA A 132 22.25 -5.84 -1.77
N ILE A 133 22.07 -4.52 -1.64
CA ILE A 133 22.46 -3.54 -2.66
C ILE A 133 23.33 -2.43 -2.03
N SER A 134 24.49 -2.17 -2.64
CA SER A 134 25.43 -1.12 -2.22
C SER A 134 25.06 0.24 -2.80
N ASN A 135 23.90 0.77 -2.40
CA ASN A 135 23.42 2.06 -2.84
C ASN A 135 22.49 2.72 -1.80
N ALA A 136 22.83 3.92 -1.34
CA ALA A 136 22.03 4.65 -0.35
C ALA A 136 20.69 5.15 -0.90
N TRP A 137 20.53 5.38 -2.21
CA TRP A 137 19.21 5.63 -2.81
C TRP A 137 18.30 4.40 -2.76
N TYR A 138 18.87 3.19 -2.79
CA TYR A 138 18.09 1.97 -2.58
C TYR A 138 17.61 1.82 -1.13
N GLU A 139 18.43 2.25 -0.15
CA GLU A 139 17.98 2.35 1.25
C GLU A 139 16.83 3.37 1.38
N VAL A 140 16.98 4.56 0.78
CA VAL A 140 15.92 5.61 0.77
C VAL A 140 14.64 5.06 0.16
N LEU A 141 14.73 4.37 -0.98
CA LEU A 141 13.60 3.74 -1.65
C LEU A 141 12.91 2.70 -0.74
N SER A 142 13.69 1.84 -0.09
CA SER A 142 13.18 0.82 0.83
C SER A 142 12.50 1.43 2.05
N VAL A 143 13.02 2.55 2.58
CA VAL A 143 12.42 3.31 3.68
C VAL A 143 11.07 3.89 3.26
N LEU A 144 10.99 4.59 2.12
CA LEU A 144 9.73 5.16 1.63
C LEU A 144 8.68 4.08 1.35
N HIS A 145 9.10 2.95 0.77
CA HIS A 145 8.22 1.81 0.57
C HIS A 145 7.65 1.29 1.89
N LEU A 146 8.51 1.08 2.91
CA LEU A 146 8.05 0.63 4.23
C LEU A 146 7.09 1.64 4.87
N MET A 147 7.38 2.95 4.79
CA MET A 147 6.49 4.01 5.27
C MET A 147 5.10 3.96 4.62
N ALA A 148 5.04 3.67 3.30
CA ALA A 148 3.77 3.48 2.60
C ALA A 148 3.03 2.23 3.09
N MET A 149 3.74 1.10 3.25
CA MET A 149 3.12 -0.16 3.70
C MET A 149 2.59 -0.07 5.13
N LEU A 150 3.28 0.66 6.01
CA LEU A 150 2.79 0.95 7.37
C LEU A 150 1.53 1.80 7.35
N SER A 151 1.47 2.80 6.46
CA SER A 151 0.29 3.63 6.26
C SER A 151 -0.90 2.81 5.75
N LEU A 152 -0.71 1.97 4.73
CA LEU A 152 -1.77 1.04 4.27
C LEU A 152 -2.20 0.06 5.36
N SER A 153 -1.26 -0.44 6.18
CA SER A 153 -1.57 -1.30 7.33
C SER A 153 -2.43 -0.57 8.36
N GLN A 154 -2.13 0.70 8.63
CA GLN A 154 -2.93 1.55 9.51
C GLN A 154 -4.33 1.79 8.95
N ALA A 155 -4.45 2.04 7.64
CA ALA A 155 -5.76 2.15 6.98
C ALA A 155 -6.57 0.85 7.12
N ASN A 156 -5.94 -0.32 6.96
CA ASN A 156 -6.60 -1.61 7.22
C ASN A 156 -7.21 -1.64 8.63
N LEU A 157 -6.42 -1.31 9.66
CA LEU A 157 -6.88 -1.31 11.05
C LEU A 157 -8.03 -0.33 11.34
N LEU A 158 -8.04 0.82 10.69
CA LEU A 158 -9.13 1.79 10.79
C LEU A 158 -10.42 1.26 10.17
N LEU A 159 -10.30 0.49 9.08
CA LEU A 159 -11.40 0.00 8.26
C LEU A 159 -11.88 -1.43 8.62
N LEU A 160 -11.31 -2.05 9.66
CA LEU A 160 -11.83 -3.29 10.21
C LEU A 160 -12.97 -3.00 11.20
N PRO A 161 -14.18 -3.59 11.02
CA PRO A 161 -15.30 -3.40 11.93
C PRO A 161 -14.98 -3.75 13.38
N ARG A 162 -15.32 -2.87 14.33
CA ARG A 162 -15.14 -3.11 15.76
C ARG A 162 -16.45 -3.60 16.37
N THR A 163 -16.39 -4.66 17.18
CA THR A 163 -17.49 -5.10 18.05
C THR A 163 -17.73 -4.01 19.10
N SER A 164 -18.90 -3.38 19.10
CA SER A 164 -19.28 -2.42 20.15
C SER A 164 -19.47 -3.15 21.48
N ALA A 165 -19.11 -2.50 22.60
CA ALA A 165 -19.36 -3.02 23.94
C ALA A 165 -20.85 -3.30 24.21
N ASP A 166 -21.74 -2.62 23.48
CA ASP A 166 -23.20 -2.64 23.67
C ASP A 166 -23.93 -3.76 22.89
N GLY A 167 -23.21 -4.77 22.37
CA GLY A 167 -23.83 -5.93 21.69
C GLY A 167 -24.41 -5.64 20.28
N TYR A 168 -24.23 -4.43 19.74
CA TYR A 168 -24.59 -4.10 18.36
C TYR A 168 -23.62 -4.71 17.32
N GLN A 169 -24.13 -4.84 16.09
CA GLN A 169 -23.37 -5.32 14.93
C GLN A 169 -22.06 -4.53 14.74
N PRO A 170 -20.94 -5.19 14.42
CA PRO A 170 -19.68 -4.52 14.15
C PRO A 170 -19.82 -3.43 13.08
N LYS A 171 -19.30 -2.23 13.36
CA LYS A 171 -19.33 -1.10 12.41
C LYS A 171 -17.96 -0.40 12.36
N VAL A 172 -17.68 0.24 11.24
CA VAL A 172 -16.59 1.20 11.09
C VAL A 172 -17.17 2.58 11.34
N SER A 173 -16.55 3.37 12.23
CA SER A 173 -17.03 4.71 12.55
C SER A 173 -16.81 5.68 11.39
N GLU A 174 -17.59 6.76 11.32
CA GLU A 174 -17.37 7.82 10.34
C GLU A 174 -16.00 8.48 10.48
N ASP A 175 -15.52 8.69 11.71
CA ASP A 175 -14.20 9.26 11.97
C ASP A 175 -13.08 8.34 11.47
N SER A 176 -13.17 7.02 11.70
CA SER A 176 -12.22 6.06 11.15
C SER A 176 -12.21 6.06 9.62
N ARG A 177 -13.40 6.21 8.99
CA ARG A 177 -13.51 6.33 7.53
C ARG A 177 -12.80 7.60 7.04
N LYS A 178 -13.09 8.77 7.62
CA LYS A 178 -12.43 10.02 7.24
C LYS A 178 -10.92 9.96 7.44
N ALA A 179 -10.47 9.52 8.62
CA ALA A 179 -9.05 9.36 8.92
C ALA A 179 -8.34 8.40 7.96
N SER A 180 -9.03 7.33 7.50
CA SER A 180 -8.43 6.41 6.53
C SER A 180 -8.15 7.07 5.17
N ILE A 181 -8.95 8.08 4.76
CA ILE A 181 -8.70 8.81 3.52
C ILE A 181 -7.35 9.53 3.62
N ASP A 182 -7.10 10.28 4.70
CA ASP A 182 -5.83 10.99 4.91
C ASP A 182 -4.64 10.02 4.92
N VAL A 183 -4.81 8.85 5.56
CA VAL A 183 -3.79 7.80 5.58
C VAL A 183 -3.50 7.25 4.18
N PHE A 184 -4.52 7.08 3.33
CA PHE A 184 -4.32 6.68 1.93
C PHE A 184 -3.59 7.73 1.10
N LEU A 185 -3.92 9.02 1.25
CA LEU A 185 -3.24 10.10 0.55
C LEU A 185 -1.77 10.19 0.96
N LYS A 186 -1.48 10.01 2.24
CA LYS A 186 -0.12 9.93 2.79
C LYS A 186 0.66 8.74 2.23
N ALA A 187 0.05 7.54 2.19
CA ALA A 187 0.66 6.35 1.59
C ALA A 187 0.98 6.57 0.09
N ALA A 188 0.03 7.14 -0.65
CA ALA A 188 0.21 7.50 -2.05
C ALA A 188 1.34 8.52 -2.24
N GLY A 189 1.46 9.52 -1.35
CA GLY A 189 2.52 10.53 -1.38
C GLY A 189 3.92 9.94 -1.23
N TYR A 190 4.11 8.99 -0.30
CA TYR A 190 5.38 8.27 -0.17
C TYR A 190 5.76 7.51 -1.44
N LEU A 191 4.81 6.80 -2.05
CA LEU A 191 5.04 6.02 -3.26
C LEU A 191 5.26 6.91 -4.49
N ASP A 192 4.54 8.02 -4.59
CA ASP A 192 4.72 8.99 -5.67
C ASP A 192 6.11 9.64 -5.58
N CYS A 193 6.55 10.02 -4.38
CA CYS A 193 7.90 10.53 -4.14
C CYS A 193 8.98 9.49 -4.47
N ALA A 194 8.77 8.23 -4.08
CA ALA A 194 9.66 7.13 -4.45
C ALA A 194 9.82 7.00 -5.97
N VAL A 195 8.71 7.05 -6.72
CA VAL A 195 8.72 6.92 -8.18
C VAL A 195 9.30 8.16 -8.87
N ARG A 196 8.91 9.36 -8.45
CA ARG A 196 9.28 10.62 -9.13
C ARG A 196 10.65 11.15 -8.76
N HIS A 197 11.09 10.95 -7.52
CA HIS A 197 12.27 11.62 -6.99
C HIS A 197 13.39 10.67 -6.61
N VAL A 198 13.09 9.43 -6.23
CA VAL A 198 14.09 8.45 -5.76
C VAL A 198 14.52 7.49 -6.86
N LEU A 199 13.59 6.83 -7.56
CA LEU A 199 13.92 5.92 -8.66
C LEU A 199 14.83 6.54 -9.72
N PRO A 200 14.63 7.79 -10.19
CA PRO A 200 15.50 8.40 -11.19
C PRO A 200 16.95 8.57 -10.75
N GLN A 201 17.23 8.54 -9.44
CA GLN A 201 18.58 8.65 -8.87
C GLN A 201 19.34 7.32 -8.94
N LEU A 202 18.64 6.19 -9.14
CA LEU A 202 19.25 4.88 -9.29
C LEU A 202 19.73 4.69 -10.74
N PRO A 203 20.98 4.23 -10.95
CA PRO A 203 21.46 3.85 -12.26
C PRO A 203 20.52 2.85 -12.95
N THR A 204 20.41 2.94 -14.28
CA THR A 204 19.46 2.10 -15.05
C THR A 204 19.70 0.59 -14.89
N HIS A 205 20.95 0.14 -14.72
CA HIS A 205 21.23 -1.27 -14.45
C HIS A 205 20.65 -1.68 -13.09
N LEU A 206 20.91 -0.88 -12.05
CA LEU A 206 20.42 -1.16 -10.70
C LEU A 206 18.89 -1.12 -10.62
N ARG A 207 18.22 -0.25 -11.39
CA ARG A 207 16.75 -0.22 -11.48
C ARG A 207 16.15 -1.52 -12.03
N ARG A 208 16.86 -2.20 -12.93
CA ARG A 208 16.42 -3.49 -13.51
C ARG A 208 16.63 -4.66 -12.54
N ASP A 209 17.61 -4.52 -11.65
CA ASP A 209 17.99 -5.51 -10.65
C ASP A 209 17.29 -5.30 -9.30
N LEU A 210 16.36 -4.33 -9.22
CA LEU A 210 15.55 -4.13 -8.02
C LEU A 210 14.67 -5.36 -7.77
N PRO A 211 14.42 -5.69 -6.48
CA PRO A 211 13.42 -6.69 -6.12
C PRO A 211 12.03 -6.31 -6.66
N VAL A 212 11.17 -7.30 -6.90
CA VAL A 212 9.90 -7.08 -7.61
C VAL A 212 8.99 -6.10 -6.86
N ASP A 213 9.01 -6.12 -5.53
CA ASP A 213 8.24 -5.19 -4.67
C ASP A 213 8.67 -3.73 -4.80
N LEU A 214 9.88 -3.48 -5.31
CA LEU A 214 10.40 -2.14 -5.62
C LEU A 214 10.41 -1.83 -7.12
N ALA A 215 9.87 -2.71 -7.97
CA ALA A 215 9.70 -2.43 -9.38
C ALA A 215 8.78 -1.21 -9.57
N GLU A 216 9.09 -0.35 -10.54
CA GLU A 216 8.34 0.88 -10.78
C GLU A 216 6.83 0.63 -10.97
N GLY A 217 6.46 -0.43 -11.68
CA GLY A 217 5.07 -0.84 -11.85
C GLY A 217 4.37 -1.20 -10.53
N VAL A 218 5.04 -1.93 -9.63
CA VAL A 218 4.47 -2.26 -8.31
C VAL A 218 4.25 -1.00 -7.48
N LEU A 219 5.25 -0.10 -7.43
CA LEU A 219 5.14 1.17 -6.69
C LEU A 219 3.99 2.04 -7.22
N ARG A 220 3.84 2.14 -8.55
CA ARG A 220 2.73 2.86 -9.19
C ARG A 220 1.38 2.21 -8.90
N ALA A 221 1.29 0.89 -8.96
CA ALA A 221 0.05 0.19 -8.66
C ALA A 221 -0.38 0.34 -7.20
N LEU A 222 0.56 0.29 -6.24
CA LEU A 222 0.28 0.55 -4.82
C LEU A 222 -0.19 1.98 -4.58
N CYS A 223 0.39 2.96 -5.28
CA CYS A 223 -0.03 4.36 -5.22
C CYS A 223 -1.49 4.51 -5.70
N LEU A 224 -1.81 3.93 -6.86
CA LEU A 224 -3.15 3.94 -7.44
C LEU A 224 -4.17 3.16 -6.60
N GLN A 225 -3.75 2.04 -6.00
CA GLN A 225 -4.54 1.28 -5.03
C GLN A 225 -4.93 2.14 -3.83
N ALA A 226 -3.98 2.88 -3.23
CA ALA A 226 -4.25 3.75 -2.10
C ALA A 226 -5.28 4.82 -2.46
N LEU A 227 -5.09 5.51 -3.59
CA LEU A 227 -6.02 6.52 -4.09
C LEU A 227 -7.42 5.93 -4.34
N SER A 228 -7.50 4.77 -5.00
CA SER A 228 -8.79 4.16 -5.29
C SER A 228 -9.55 3.73 -4.05
N GLN A 229 -8.86 3.27 -3.01
CA GLN A 229 -9.49 2.93 -1.74
C GLN A 229 -9.97 4.18 -1.00
N GLY A 230 -9.23 5.30 -1.09
CA GLY A 230 -9.70 6.60 -0.65
C GLY A 230 -11.02 7.01 -1.33
N VAL A 231 -11.12 6.82 -2.65
CA VAL A 231 -12.37 7.08 -3.40
C VAL A 231 -13.49 6.13 -3.00
N ASP A 232 -13.21 4.85 -2.75
CA ASP A 232 -14.21 3.88 -2.26
C ASP A 232 -14.80 4.33 -0.92
N VAL A 233 -13.97 4.81 0.00
CA VAL A 233 -14.43 5.39 1.27
C VAL A 233 -15.27 6.65 1.05
N GLN A 234 -14.87 7.55 0.14
CA GLN A 234 -15.67 8.72 -0.23
C GLN A 234 -17.03 8.33 -0.83
N LEU A 235 -17.08 7.28 -1.66
CA LEU A 235 -18.32 6.75 -2.21
C LEU A 235 -19.23 6.21 -1.10
N GLY A 236 -18.66 5.46 -0.14
CA GLY A 236 -19.39 5.01 1.05
C GLY A 236 -19.99 6.16 1.85
N LEU A 237 -19.24 7.24 2.07
CA LEU A 237 -19.73 8.45 2.73
C LEU A 237 -20.82 9.17 1.91
N ALA A 238 -20.68 9.20 0.59
CA ALA A 238 -21.68 9.76 -0.31
C ALA A 238 -22.98 8.93 -0.31
N ILE A 239 -22.90 7.61 -0.18
CA ILE A 239 -24.06 6.72 -0.06
C ILE A 239 -24.88 7.06 1.18
N ASP A 240 -24.21 7.25 2.32
CA ASP A 240 -24.84 7.58 3.60
C ASP A 240 -25.39 9.02 3.65
N SER A 241 -24.96 9.90 2.74
CA SER A 241 -25.33 11.30 2.71
C SER A 241 -26.59 11.55 1.86
N THR A 242 -27.61 12.16 2.46
CA THR A 242 -28.82 12.62 1.75
C THR A 242 -28.54 13.77 0.78
N LYS A 243 -27.40 14.47 0.93
CA LYS A 243 -27.00 15.59 0.07
C LYS A 243 -26.27 15.16 -1.20
N ALA A 244 -25.75 13.94 -1.23
CA ALA A 244 -24.97 13.46 -2.37
C ALA A 244 -25.88 12.94 -3.49
N THR A 245 -25.81 13.56 -4.66
CA THR A 245 -26.59 13.18 -5.84
C THR A 245 -26.10 11.87 -6.46
N LEU A 246 -26.94 11.23 -7.30
CA LEU A 246 -26.52 10.07 -8.10
C LEU A 246 -25.33 10.41 -9.00
N ALA A 247 -25.27 11.63 -9.54
CA ALA A 247 -24.15 12.07 -10.36
C ALA A 247 -22.81 12.04 -9.61
N VAL A 248 -22.80 12.45 -8.33
CA VAL A 248 -21.62 12.34 -7.47
C VAL A 248 -21.22 10.89 -7.25
N LYS A 249 -22.19 10.01 -6.94
CA LYS A 249 -21.94 8.58 -6.70
C LYS A 249 -21.41 7.88 -7.96
N ARG A 250 -21.99 8.16 -9.13
CA ARG A 250 -21.50 7.67 -10.43
C ARG A 250 -20.07 8.14 -10.70
N ARG A 251 -19.78 9.43 -10.49
CA ARG A 251 -18.44 9.99 -10.71
C ARG A 251 -17.40 9.24 -9.87
N LEU A 252 -17.62 9.12 -8.56
CA LEU A 252 -16.70 8.43 -7.66
C LEU A 252 -16.50 6.96 -8.07
N ALA A 253 -17.57 6.25 -8.42
CA ALA A 253 -17.48 4.87 -8.88
C ALA A 253 -16.68 4.73 -10.20
N CYS A 254 -16.84 5.66 -11.14
CA CYS A 254 -16.08 5.67 -12.39
C CYS A 254 -14.60 6.05 -12.17
N GLU A 255 -14.31 6.95 -11.23
CA GLU A 255 -12.92 7.23 -10.81
C GLU A 255 -12.25 5.98 -10.24
N MET A 256 -12.95 5.17 -9.43
CA MET A 256 -12.41 3.88 -8.93
C MET A 256 -12.06 2.93 -10.08
N VAL A 257 -12.93 2.80 -11.10
CA VAL A 257 -12.66 1.97 -12.29
C VAL A 257 -11.35 2.40 -12.96
N LYS A 258 -11.16 3.71 -13.14
CA LYS A 258 -9.98 4.27 -13.79
C LYS A 258 -8.70 4.05 -12.97
N TYR A 259 -8.74 4.23 -11.65
CA TYR A 259 -7.60 3.93 -10.78
C TYR A 259 -7.22 2.45 -10.81
N TRP A 260 -8.18 1.55 -10.64
CA TRP A 260 -7.92 0.12 -10.60
C TRP A 260 -7.48 -0.46 -11.95
N GLN A 261 -8.01 0.05 -13.07
CA GLN A 261 -7.52 -0.31 -14.40
C GLN A 261 -6.04 0.07 -14.53
N GLN A 262 -5.68 1.31 -14.19
CA GLN A 262 -4.27 1.73 -14.24
C GLN A 262 -3.40 0.91 -13.28
N ALA A 263 -3.89 0.60 -12.08
CA ALA A 263 -3.16 -0.25 -11.14
C ALA A 263 -2.89 -1.64 -11.73
N GLN A 264 -3.90 -2.26 -12.33
CA GLN A 264 -3.77 -3.55 -13.01
C GLN A 264 -2.76 -3.50 -14.16
N ASP A 265 -2.83 -2.49 -15.02
CA ASP A 265 -1.94 -2.34 -16.17
C ASP A 265 -0.47 -2.22 -15.75
N ASN A 266 -0.19 -1.65 -14.58
CA ASN A 266 1.16 -1.50 -14.05
C ASN A 266 1.77 -2.81 -13.53
N ILE A 267 0.96 -3.81 -13.14
CA ILE A 267 1.47 -5.05 -12.51
C ILE A 267 1.19 -6.32 -13.31
N LEU A 268 0.27 -6.31 -14.27
CA LEU A 268 -0.19 -7.52 -14.99
C LEU A 268 0.95 -8.29 -15.67
N ASN A 269 1.99 -7.61 -16.13
CA ASN A 269 3.10 -8.20 -16.86
C ASN A 269 4.37 -8.37 -15.99
N LEU A 270 4.29 -8.16 -14.68
CA LEU A 270 5.41 -8.32 -13.77
C LEU A 270 5.48 -9.76 -13.23
N PRO A 271 6.68 -10.28 -12.91
CA PRO A 271 6.86 -11.64 -12.41
C PRO A 271 6.46 -11.77 -10.93
N LEU A 272 5.21 -11.46 -10.61
CA LEU A 272 4.61 -11.61 -9.28
C LEU A 272 4.17 -13.08 -9.07
N SER A 273 5.12 -14.01 -9.17
CA SER A 273 4.86 -15.46 -9.17
C SER A 273 4.84 -16.11 -7.79
N ASN A 274 5.21 -15.36 -6.75
CA ASN A 274 5.18 -15.86 -5.38
C ASN A 274 3.81 -15.63 -4.73
N GLY A 275 3.50 -16.32 -3.63
CA GLY A 275 2.16 -16.22 -3.01
C GLY A 275 1.70 -14.79 -2.67
N TRP A 276 2.59 -13.91 -2.21
CA TRP A 276 2.22 -12.52 -1.92
C TRP A 276 1.97 -11.70 -3.18
N GLY A 277 2.83 -11.87 -4.21
CA GLY A 277 2.66 -11.21 -5.50
C GLY A 277 1.39 -11.66 -6.23
N GLU A 278 1.11 -12.97 -6.26
CA GLU A 278 -0.13 -13.53 -6.84
C GLU A 278 -1.36 -12.97 -6.10
N LYS A 279 -1.29 -12.90 -4.77
CA LYS A 279 -2.36 -12.33 -3.95
C LYS A 279 -2.56 -10.83 -4.22
N HIS A 280 -1.50 -10.06 -4.50
CA HIS A 280 -1.61 -8.66 -4.93
C HIS A 280 -2.37 -8.53 -6.26
N LEU A 281 -2.03 -9.36 -7.25
CA LEU A 281 -2.73 -9.40 -8.54
C LEU A 281 -4.22 -9.73 -8.36
N LEU A 282 -4.53 -10.72 -7.52
CA LEU A 282 -5.91 -11.11 -7.21
C LEU A 282 -6.68 -9.99 -6.51
N PHE A 283 -6.03 -9.24 -5.60
CA PHE A 283 -6.66 -8.14 -4.88
C PHE A 283 -7.01 -6.99 -5.83
N VAL A 284 -6.07 -6.58 -6.68
CA VAL A 284 -6.28 -5.54 -7.70
C VAL A 284 -7.38 -5.97 -8.67
N LYS A 285 -7.36 -7.23 -9.14
CA LYS A 285 -8.41 -7.78 -10.01
C LYS A 285 -9.79 -7.75 -9.35
N TRP A 286 -9.90 -8.22 -8.11
CA TRP A 286 -11.16 -8.20 -7.37
C TRP A 286 -11.70 -6.78 -7.23
N LYS A 287 -10.89 -5.84 -6.72
CA LYS A 287 -11.34 -4.46 -6.51
C LYS A 287 -11.65 -3.74 -7.81
N TYR A 288 -10.97 -4.08 -8.91
CA TYR A 288 -11.31 -3.56 -10.24
C TYR A 288 -12.71 -4.00 -10.68
N ILE A 289 -13.03 -5.28 -10.56
CA ILE A 289 -14.35 -5.84 -10.91
C ILE A 289 -15.44 -5.24 -10.01
N GLU A 290 -15.16 -5.08 -8.71
CA GLU A 290 -16.07 -4.42 -7.76
C GLU A 290 -16.36 -2.96 -8.14
N ALA A 291 -15.34 -2.21 -8.57
CA ALA A 291 -15.50 -0.85 -9.04
C ALA A 291 -16.37 -0.78 -10.31
N LYS A 292 -16.24 -1.75 -11.23
CA LYS A 292 -17.12 -1.85 -12.41
C LYS A 292 -18.57 -2.06 -11.99
N ALA A 293 -18.84 -2.97 -11.06
CA ALA A 293 -20.20 -3.20 -10.56
C ALA A 293 -20.82 -1.90 -10.01
N ALA A 294 -20.06 -1.14 -9.21
CA ALA A 294 -20.50 0.15 -8.70
C ALA A 294 -20.77 1.18 -9.81
N ALA A 295 -19.84 1.31 -10.77
CA ALA A 295 -19.92 2.29 -11.84
C ALA A 295 -21.12 2.03 -12.76
N TYR A 296 -21.30 0.79 -13.19
CA TYR A 296 -22.44 0.39 -14.02
C TYR A 296 -23.77 0.53 -13.29
N TYR A 297 -23.82 0.22 -11.99
CA TYR A 297 -25.04 0.41 -11.20
C TYR A 297 -25.48 1.87 -11.16
N TYR A 298 -24.60 2.78 -10.72
CA TYR A 298 -24.95 4.21 -10.68
C TYR A 298 -25.15 4.81 -12.07
N HIS A 299 -24.46 4.30 -13.09
CA HIS A 299 -24.70 4.72 -14.46
C HIS A 299 -26.08 4.31 -14.97
N GLY A 300 -26.49 3.06 -14.69
CA GLY A 300 -27.82 2.55 -15.02
C GLY A 300 -28.92 3.34 -14.34
N LEU A 301 -28.76 3.69 -13.05
CA LEU A 301 -29.72 4.53 -12.34
C LEU A 301 -29.89 5.91 -13.00
N ILE A 302 -28.79 6.56 -13.43
CA ILE A 302 -28.88 7.86 -14.11
C ILE A 302 -29.51 7.74 -15.50
N LEU A 303 -29.23 6.66 -16.23
CA LEU A 303 -29.84 6.42 -17.54
C LEU A 303 -31.36 6.19 -17.42
N ASP A 304 -31.80 5.58 -16.32
CA ASP A 304 -33.21 5.32 -16.02
C ASP A 304 -34.01 6.60 -15.74
N GLU A 305 -33.35 7.68 -15.30
CA GLU A 305 -33.95 9.02 -15.18
C GLU A 305 -34.23 9.68 -16.54
N GLY A 306 -33.72 9.13 -17.64
CA GLY A 306 -33.95 9.63 -18.99
C GLY A 306 -35.33 9.28 -19.53
N ASN A 307 -35.93 10.18 -20.34
CA ASN A 307 -37.31 10.04 -20.83
C ASN A 307 -37.45 9.30 -22.18
N THR A 308 -36.46 8.52 -22.59
CA THR A 308 -36.46 7.85 -23.91
C THR A 308 -36.42 6.33 -23.79
N GLU A 309 -37.05 5.62 -24.71
CA GLU A 309 -36.97 4.14 -24.76
C GLU A 309 -35.52 3.65 -24.87
N LYS A 310 -34.69 4.37 -25.66
CA LYS A 310 -33.26 4.10 -25.77
C LYS A 310 -32.54 4.24 -24.43
N SER A 311 -32.81 5.29 -23.65
CA SER A 311 -32.18 5.48 -22.34
C SER A 311 -32.61 4.39 -21.35
N HIS A 312 -33.87 3.96 -21.38
CA HIS A 312 -34.34 2.83 -20.57
C HIS A 312 -33.69 1.50 -20.98
N GLY A 313 -33.53 1.24 -22.29
CA GLY A 313 -32.80 0.07 -22.79
C GLY A 313 -31.35 0.04 -22.32
N MET A 314 -30.66 1.18 -22.40
CA MET A 314 -29.29 1.32 -21.88
C MET A 314 -29.21 1.16 -20.35
N ALA A 315 -30.22 1.66 -19.62
CA ALA A 315 -30.31 1.49 -18.17
C ALA A 315 -30.42 0.01 -17.78
N ILE A 316 -31.28 -0.75 -18.47
CA ILE A 316 -31.42 -2.21 -18.24
C ILE A 316 -30.08 -2.92 -18.50
N ALA A 317 -29.42 -2.64 -19.63
CA ALA A 317 -28.13 -3.25 -19.95
C ALA A 317 -27.05 -2.92 -18.91
N ALA A 318 -26.98 -1.66 -18.45
CA ALA A 318 -26.05 -1.26 -17.39
C ALA A 318 -26.32 -1.96 -16.05
N LEU A 319 -27.59 -2.09 -15.64
CA LEU A 319 -27.95 -2.77 -14.40
C LEU A 319 -27.70 -4.29 -14.46
N GLN A 320 -27.90 -4.90 -15.63
CA GLN A 320 -27.51 -6.30 -15.86
C GLN A 320 -25.99 -6.47 -15.78
N ALA A 321 -25.22 -5.58 -16.41
CA ALA A 321 -23.76 -5.61 -16.32
C ALA A 321 -23.27 -5.44 -14.87
N ALA A 322 -23.89 -4.55 -14.10
CA ALA A 322 -23.58 -4.36 -12.68
C ALA A 322 -23.81 -5.63 -11.86
N ASP A 323 -24.90 -6.36 -12.10
CA ASP A 323 -25.20 -7.63 -11.41
C ASP A 323 -24.22 -8.75 -11.80
N GLU A 324 -23.82 -8.82 -13.06
CA GLU A 324 -22.80 -9.78 -13.52
C GLU A 324 -21.43 -9.47 -12.91
N TYR A 325 -20.97 -8.22 -12.92
CA TYR A 325 -19.73 -7.83 -12.26
C TYR A 325 -19.79 -8.04 -10.75
N LEU A 326 -20.95 -7.85 -10.11
CA LEU A 326 -21.12 -8.15 -8.70
C LEU A 326 -20.92 -9.65 -8.41
N LYS A 327 -21.45 -10.54 -9.27
CA LYS A 327 -21.24 -11.99 -9.14
C LYS A 327 -19.77 -12.37 -9.40
N GLU A 328 -19.14 -11.78 -10.41
CA GLU A 328 -17.73 -12.01 -10.73
C GLU A 328 -16.82 -11.52 -9.61
N SER A 329 -17.10 -10.35 -9.03
CA SER A 329 -16.37 -9.78 -7.89
C SER A 329 -16.36 -10.75 -6.69
N LYS A 330 -17.49 -11.39 -6.38
CA LYS A 330 -17.57 -12.40 -5.32
C LYS A 330 -16.63 -13.58 -5.58
N LYS A 331 -16.59 -14.09 -6.82
CA LYS A 331 -15.66 -15.17 -7.20
C LYS A 331 -14.20 -14.74 -7.12
N ALA A 332 -13.88 -13.53 -7.60
CA ALA A 332 -12.52 -12.98 -7.52
C ALA A 332 -12.07 -12.80 -6.06
N CYS A 333 -12.98 -12.40 -5.18
CA CYS A 333 -12.75 -12.30 -3.75
C CYS A 333 -12.51 -13.67 -3.09
N GLU A 334 -13.28 -14.69 -3.45
CA GLU A 334 -13.06 -16.06 -2.99
C GLU A 334 -11.67 -16.55 -3.41
N ALA A 335 -11.30 -16.35 -4.68
CA ALA A 335 -9.97 -16.69 -5.19
C ALA A 335 -8.86 -16.01 -4.39
N LEU A 336 -8.97 -14.70 -4.11
CA LEU A 336 -8.05 -13.97 -3.24
C LEU A 336 -7.93 -14.64 -1.86
N ASN A 337 -9.07 -14.96 -1.23
CA ASN A 337 -9.09 -15.50 0.12
C ASN A 337 -8.48 -16.90 0.21
N THR A 338 -8.62 -17.70 -0.84
CA THR A 338 -8.02 -19.04 -0.95
C THR A 338 -6.54 -19.03 -1.35
N ALA A 339 -6.07 -17.97 -2.01
CA ALA A 339 -4.66 -17.82 -2.36
C ALA A 339 -3.80 -17.61 -1.11
N LEU A 340 -2.63 -18.25 -1.08
CA LEU A 340 -1.69 -18.10 0.02
C LEU A 340 -1.01 -16.72 -0.02
N PRO A 341 -0.80 -16.08 1.13
CA PRO A 341 -1.24 -16.51 2.46
C PRO A 341 -2.76 -16.37 2.63
N LEU A 342 -3.44 -17.32 3.30
CA LEU A 342 -4.91 -17.32 3.38
C LEU A 342 -5.45 -16.02 3.98
N SER A 343 -6.60 -15.54 3.52
CA SER A 343 -7.27 -14.37 4.10
C SER A 343 -8.77 -14.59 4.22
N ARG A 344 -9.46 -13.65 4.88
CA ARG A 344 -10.91 -13.57 4.89
C ARG A 344 -11.36 -12.13 4.76
N ASN A 345 -12.57 -11.93 4.26
CA ASN A 345 -13.18 -10.61 4.30
C ASN A 345 -13.74 -10.30 5.69
N PRO A 346 -13.65 -9.03 6.14
CA PRO A 346 -14.47 -8.58 7.26
C PRO A 346 -15.96 -8.59 6.87
N PRO A 347 -16.87 -8.54 7.86
CA PRO A 347 -18.29 -8.33 7.61
C PRO A 347 -18.53 -7.12 6.70
N LEU A 348 -19.44 -7.25 5.73
CA LEU A 348 -19.69 -6.17 4.76
C LEU A 348 -20.13 -4.88 5.45
N TRP A 349 -19.52 -3.78 5.05
CA TRP A 349 -19.88 -2.42 5.45
C TRP A 349 -19.70 -1.47 4.26
N GLY A 350 -20.13 -0.20 4.41
CA GLY A 350 -19.92 0.85 3.41
C GLY A 350 -20.51 0.54 2.03
N THR A 351 -19.75 0.90 0.98
CA THR A 351 -20.13 0.76 -0.43
C THR A 351 -20.61 -0.66 -0.75
N MET A 352 -19.81 -1.67 -0.42
CA MET A 352 -20.07 -3.04 -0.84
C MET A 352 -21.30 -3.63 -0.13
N LYS A 353 -21.56 -3.26 1.13
CA LYS A 353 -22.81 -3.63 1.81
C LYS A 353 -24.03 -3.11 1.03
N TYR A 354 -24.05 -1.82 0.72
CA TYR A 354 -25.16 -1.19 0.00
C TYR A 354 -25.36 -1.82 -1.38
N LEU A 355 -24.28 -1.96 -2.16
CA LEU A 355 -24.35 -2.49 -3.53
C LEU A 355 -24.79 -3.96 -3.56
N SER A 356 -24.32 -4.79 -2.61
CA SER A 356 -24.71 -6.20 -2.52
C SER A 356 -26.21 -6.40 -2.31
N GLU A 357 -26.86 -5.45 -1.62
CA GLU A 357 -28.29 -5.48 -1.33
C GLU A 357 -29.12 -4.86 -2.45
N LYS A 358 -28.60 -3.80 -3.10
CA LYS A 358 -29.35 -2.99 -4.05
C LYS A 358 -29.28 -3.49 -5.49
N ILE A 359 -28.09 -3.83 -5.98
CA ILE A 359 -27.90 -4.26 -7.37
C ILE A 359 -28.87 -5.42 -7.72
N PRO A 360 -28.94 -6.54 -6.97
CA PRO A 360 -29.82 -7.63 -7.36
C PRO A 360 -31.31 -7.27 -7.31
N LYS A 361 -31.71 -6.43 -6.34
CA LYS A 361 -33.11 -6.01 -6.18
C LYS A 361 -33.54 -5.14 -7.37
N ASP A 362 -32.75 -4.12 -7.68
CA ASP A 362 -33.09 -3.15 -8.71
C ASP A 362 -33.03 -3.80 -10.10
N THR A 363 -32.01 -4.63 -10.37
CA THR A 363 -31.94 -5.43 -11.60
C THR A 363 -33.14 -6.37 -11.72
N SER A 364 -33.51 -7.11 -10.66
CA SER A 364 -34.67 -8.02 -10.72
C SER A 364 -36.00 -7.31 -10.95
N SER A 365 -36.16 -6.08 -10.42
CA SER A 365 -37.37 -5.30 -10.58
C SER A 365 -37.55 -4.78 -12.01
N LYS A 366 -36.44 -4.49 -12.71
CA LYS A 366 -36.42 -3.96 -14.07
C LYS A 366 -36.42 -5.04 -15.16
N VAL A 367 -35.90 -6.24 -14.86
CA VAL A 367 -35.66 -7.31 -15.86
C VAL A 367 -36.82 -8.32 -15.99
N ARG A 368 -37.96 -8.12 -15.31
CA ARG A 368 -39.09 -9.09 -15.29
C ARG A 368 -39.66 -9.50 -16.66
N ILE A 369 -39.36 -8.77 -17.75
CA ILE A 369 -39.91 -9.03 -19.09
C ILE A 369 -38.91 -9.72 -20.05
N ASN A 370 -37.59 -9.75 -19.76
CA ASN A 370 -36.57 -10.16 -20.76
C ASN A 370 -35.46 -11.09 -20.21
N ARG A 371 -35.71 -11.78 -19.09
CA ARG A 371 -34.68 -12.54 -18.35
C ARG A 371 -34.08 -13.71 -19.14
N ASP A 372 -34.80 -14.27 -20.10
CA ASP A 372 -34.45 -15.53 -20.77
C ASP A 372 -33.69 -15.34 -22.10
N LEU A 373 -33.37 -14.10 -22.51
CA LEU A 373 -32.86 -13.77 -23.85
C LEU A 373 -31.40 -13.27 -23.92
N TYR A 374 -30.69 -13.22 -22.80
CA TYR A 374 -29.35 -12.61 -22.73
C TYR A 374 -28.34 -13.51 -22.01
N THR A 375 -27.41 -14.08 -22.78
CA THR A 375 -26.19 -14.75 -22.29
C THR A 375 -25.24 -13.73 -21.66
N HIS A 376 -24.34 -14.15 -20.78
CA HIS A 376 -23.33 -13.27 -20.14
C HIS A 376 -22.57 -12.41 -21.17
N GLU A 377 -22.12 -13.01 -22.27
CA GLU A 377 -21.42 -12.32 -23.36
C GLU A 377 -22.28 -11.20 -23.98
N LYS A 378 -23.56 -11.49 -24.27
CA LYS A 378 -24.47 -10.52 -24.85
C LYS A 378 -24.79 -9.36 -23.90
N ILE A 379 -24.80 -9.61 -22.58
CA ILE A 379 -24.95 -8.54 -21.56
C ILE A 379 -23.72 -7.63 -21.58
N MET A 380 -22.51 -8.19 -21.67
CA MET A 380 -21.28 -7.41 -21.73
C MET A 380 -21.15 -6.62 -23.03
N GLU A 381 -21.54 -7.20 -24.17
CA GLU A 381 -21.54 -6.53 -25.48
C GLU A 381 -22.54 -5.36 -25.54
N THR A 382 -23.65 -5.47 -24.84
CA THR A 382 -24.72 -4.43 -24.83
C THR A 382 -24.53 -3.39 -23.73
N ALA A 383 -23.55 -3.56 -22.84
CA ALA A 383 -23.27 -2.63 -21.76
C ALA A 383 -22.85 -1.27 -22.32
N PRO A 384 -23.45 -0.16 -21.85
CA PRO A 384 -23.11 1.17 -22.34
C PRO A 384 -21.71 1.59 -21.88
N THR A 385 -21.01 2.38 -22.69
CA THR A 385 -19.71 2.94 -22.30
C THR A 385 -19.83 3.78 -21.04
N LEU A 386 -19.00 3.48 -20.04
CA LEU A 386 -18.93 4.29 -18.82
C LEU A 386 -18.39 5.69 -19.13
N PRO A 387 -18.92 6.75 -18.49
CA PRO A 387 -18.39 8.10 -18.64
C PRO A 387 -16.96 8.21 -18.07
N ASP A 388 -16.09 8.95 -18.77
CA ASP A 388 -14.75 9.27 -18.28
C ASP A 388 -14.78 10.54 -17.42
N PHE A 389 -14.15 10.46 -16.24
CA PHE A 389 -14.03 11.59 -15.31
C PHE A 389 -12.57 11.85 -14.97
N ALA A 390 -12.28 13.10 -14.61
CA ALA A 390 -11.01 13.47 -14.04
C ALA A 390 -10.86 12.86 -12.64
N LEU A 391 -9.67 12.33 -12.35
CA LEU A 391 -9.32 11.76 -11.06
C LEU A 391 -9.20 12.88 -10.02
N SER A 392 -9.99 12.81 -8.95
CA SER A 392 -10.12 13.90 -7.98
C SER A 392 -9.11 13.81 -6.83
N LEU A 393 -8.88 12.61 -6.30
CA LEU A 393 -7.80 12.40 -5.34
C LEU A 393 -6.43 12.48 -6.01
N LYS A 394 -5.43 12.94 -5.27
CA LYS A 394 -4.03 12.96 -5.70
C LYS A 394 -3.16 12.54 -4.51
N PRO A 395 -1.96 11.99 -4.75
CA PRO A 395 -1.00 11.76 -3.68
C PRO A 395 -0.78 13.04 -2.87
N ASP A 396 -0.62 12.91 -1.55
CA ASP A 396 -0.14 14.03 -0.74
C ASP A 396 1.22 14.50 -1.26
N GLU A 397 1.45 15.81 -1.23
CA GLU A 397 2.73 16.39 -1.64
C GLU A 397 3.79 16.07 -0.59
N TYR A 398 4.40 14.89 -0.71
CA TYR A 398 5.50 14.47 0.13
C TYR A 398 6.84 14.82 -0.51
N GLN A 399 7.61 15.67 0.17
CA GLN A 399 8.97 16.01 -0.20
C GLN A 399 9.96 15.30 0.75
N LEU A 400 11.10 14.87 0.21
CA LEU A 400 12.18 14.34 1.04
C LEU A 400 12.59 15.41 2.08
N PRO A 401 12.79 15.02 3.35
CA PRO A 401 13.12 15.98 4.39
C PRO A 401 14.49 16.62 4.15
N PRO A 402 14.73 17.84 4.67
CA PRO A 402 16.05 18.44 4.63
C PRO A 402 17.07 17.58 5.39
N LEU A 403 18.34 17.75 5.06
CA LEU A 403 19.42 17.05 5.75
C LEU A 403 19.43 17.36 7.24
N HIS A 404 19.70 16.33 8.05
CA HIS A 404 19.84 16.50 9.48
C HIS A 404 21.04 17.41 9.81
N ALA A 405 20.90 18.25 10.85
CA ALA A 405 21.92 19.24 11.24
C ALA A 405 23.29 18.63 11.57
N SER A 406 23.34 17.35 11.92
CA SER A 406 24.61 16.61 12.16
C SER A 406 25.55 16.60 10.94
N TRP A 407 25.04 16.85 9.74
CA TRP A 407 25.86 16.97 8.53
C TRP A 407 26.55 18.33 8.39
N ASN A 408 26.19 19.33 9.19
CA ASN A 408 26.88 20.63 9.21
C ASN A 408 28.24 20.52 9.89
N ASP A 409 28.32 19.75 10.98
CA ASP A 409 29.55 19.52 11.75
C ASP A 409 30.61 18.77 10.93
N GLU A 410 30.19 17.86 10.04
CA GLU A 410 31.07 17.15 9.11
C GLU A 410 31.79 18.10 8.14
N ASN A 411 31.09 19.12 7.64
CA ASN A 411 31.66 20.08 6.71
C ASN A 411 32.68 21.00 7.42
N GLN A 412 32.43 21.32 8.70
CA GLN A 412 33.36 22.11 9.51
C GLN A 412 34.63 21.32 9.87
N ASN A 413 34.50 20.04 10.22
CA ASN A 413 35.63 19.17 10.53
C ASN A 413 36.54 18.92 9.31
N LYS A 414 35.98 18.77 8.10
CA LYS A 414 36.77 18.70 6.86
C LYS A 414 37.52 20.01 6.55
N GLY A 415 36.91 21.16 6.85
CA GLY A 415 37.54 22.48 6.69
C GLY A 415 38.78 22.69 7.58
N GLN A 416 38.76 22.17 8.82
CA GLN A 416 39.91 22.27 9.74
C GLN A 416 41.09 21.40 9.33
N TYR A 417 40.86 20.19 8.81
CA TYR A 417 41.94 19.34 8.27
C TYR A 417 42.58 19.90 6.99
N GLY A 418 41.80 20.58 6.15
CA GLY A 418 42.33 21.28 4.96
C GLY A 418 43.19 22.50 5.32
N SER A 419 42.82 23.24 6.36
CA SER A 419 43.58 24.43 6.80
C SER A 419 44.89 24.09 7.53
N ASN A 420 44.98 22.93 8.17
CA ASN A 420 46.20 22.51 8.88
C ASN A 420 47.29 21.95 7.95
N LYS A 421 46.98 21.60 6.70
CA LYS A 421 47.98 21.20 5.70
C LYS A 421 48.70 22.36 5.01
N LEU A 422 48.20 23.60 5.13
CA LEU A 422 48.77 24.78 4.45
C LEU A 422 49.72 25.62 5.32
N LYS A 423 50.02 25.20 6.56
CA LYS A 423 50.87 25.95 7.50
C LYS A 423 52.25 25.30 7.79
N GLY A 424 52.64 24.29 7.04
CA GLY A 424 53.96 23.65 7.15
C GLY A 424 54.73 23.74 5.85
N ASP A 425 55.10 24.94 5.42
CA ASP A 425 56.24 25.19 4.52
C ASP A 425 56.44 26.71 4.34
N ARG A 426 57.16 27.32 5.28
CA ARG A 426 58.01 28.48 5.01
C ARG A 426 59.27 28.35 5.86
N THR A 427 60.35 28.04 5.15
CA THR A 427 61.75 28.14 5.59
C THR A 427 62.14 29.59 5.85
#